data_AF-A0A352N6Q6-F1
#
_entry.id   AF-A0A352N6Q6-F1
#
_cell.length_a   1.000
_cell.length_b   1.000
_cell.length_c   1.000
_cell.angle_alpha   90.00
_cell.angle_beta   90.00
_cell.angle_gamma   90.00
#
_symmetry.space_group_name_H-M   'P 1'
#
loop_
_entity.id
_entity.type
_entity.pdbx_description
1 polymer ?
#
loop_
_entity_poly.entity_id
_entity_poly.type
_entity_poly.pdbx_seq_one_letter_code
_entity_poly.pdbx_strand_id
1 'polypeptide(L)'
;MRILKHEEIQSCATGCLDWKSDSKGFSAVRFPQPVMDFYGQSEGSRIRAECPAGVVLDFTTDSLTIRVCGEFGEGARKYASIDLIEDEELVDIIEIPENAPMADGVLRGSRAGLRRCRIYLPHVRSFHIRSIELEEGSQFNPSAHRPVLLALGDSITQGMNALHPALTYPALTARLMDMTLYNGGIGGARFNAASIPEILVANPELILVAYGTNDWKGGQSPENAKAYLRQLRNLYPQVPIVLLEPIFRAISLQANPEGLTLADYRARLRGIAGKLQGVRVIPSEKLLPPSEEWLSDGTHPGCGGHLLYGLNLAALLKASPEILPAS
;
A
#
# COMPACT_ATOMS: atom_id res chain seq x y z
N MET A 1 -2.02 -21.87 -23.78
CA MET A 1 -1.62 -21.00 -22.65
C MET A 1 -1.05 -21.92 -21.59
N ARG A 2 0.15 -21.62 -21.11
CA ARG A 2 0.81 -22.31 -20.01
C ARG A 2 0.35 -21.68 -18.69
N ILE A 3 -0.26 -22.48 -17.82
CA ILE A 3 -0.65 -22.05 -16.47
C ILE A 3 0.58 -22.10 -15.57
N LEU A 4 0.90 -21.00 -14.87
CA LEU A 4 1.96 -20.97 -13.87
C LEU A 4 1.60 -21.86 -12.68
N LYS A 5 2.59 -22.60 -12.17
CA LYS A 5 2.41 -23.39 -10.94
C LYS A 5 2.30 -22.48 -9.72
N HIS A 6 1.75 -23.00 -8.62
CA HIS A 6 1.66 -22.26 -7.37
C HIS A 6 3.04 -21.77 -6.88
N GLU A 7 4.05 -22.65 -6.89
CA GLU A 7 5.42 -22.29 -6.50
C GLU A 7 6.00 -21.17 -7.37
N GLU A 8 5.65 -21.11 -8.67
CA GLU A 8 6.07 -20.05 -9.56
C GLU A 8 5.42 -18.71 -9.19
N ILE A 9 4.12 -18.70 -8.89
CA ILE A 9 3.40 -17.51 -8.43
C ILE A 9 3.98 -17.02 -7.09
N GLN A 10 4.25 -17.92 -6.15
CA GLN A 10 4.88 -17.57 -4.87
C GLN A 10 6.29 -17.00 -5.07
N SER A 11 7.08 -17.57 -5.98
CA SER A 11 8.46 -17.14 -6.22
C SER A 11 8.59 -15.73 -6.80
N CYS A 12 7.57 -15.24 -7.51
CA CYS A 12 7.53 -13.88 -8.05
C CYS A 12 6.67 -12.90 -7.23
N ALA A 13 5.99 -13.39 -6.20
CA ALA A 13 5.15 -12.58 -5.34
C ALA A 13 5.96 -11.69 -4.38
N THR A 14 5.55 -10.44 -4.25
CA THR A 14 6.11 -9.47 -3.30
C THR A 14 5.01 -8.71 -2.57
N GLY A 15 5.33 -8.08 -1.43
CA GLY A 15 4.38 -7.28 -0.65
C GLY A 15 3.43 -8.10 0.25
N CYS A 16 3.73 -9.37 0.48
CA CYS A 16 3.01 -10.27 1.38
C CYS A 16 3.99 -11.12 2.20
N LEU A 17 3.52 -11.69 3.31
CA LEU A 17 4.29 -12.59 4.18
C LEU A 17 4.22 -14.04 3.72
N ASP A 18 3.03 -14.45 3.30
CA ASP A 18 2.72 -15.84 2.99
C ASP A 18 1.56 -15.91 2.00
N TRP A 19 1.20 -17.13 1.62
CA TRP A 19 0.10 -17.45 0.72
C TRP A 19 -0.76 -18.54 1.34
N LYS A 20 -2.07 -18.35 1.30
CA LYS A 20 -3.04 -19.39 1.66
C LYS A 20 -3.70 -19.94 0.40
N SER A 21 -3.94 -21.24 0.40
CA SER A 21 -4.70 -21.94 -0.63
C SER A 21 -6.00 -22.46 -0.05
N ASP A 22 -7.10 -22.23 -0.75
CA ASP A 22 -8.40 -22.80 -0.44
C ASP A 22 -9.16 -23.17 -1.73
N SER A 23 -10.44 -23.49 -1.62
CA SER A 23 -11.27 -23.86 -2.77
C SER A 23 -11.50 -22.73 -3.78
N LYS A 24 -11.23 -21.47 -3.42
CA LYS A 24 -11.37 -20.30 -4.29
C LYS A 24 -10.08 -19.98 -5.05
N GLY A 25 -8.94 -20.43 -4.55
CA GLY A 25 -7.62 -20.27 -5.17
C GLY A 25 -6.54 -19.86 -4.17
N PHE A 26 -5.56 -19.10 -4.65
CA PHE A 26 -4.41 -18.61 -3.89
C PHE A 26 -4.63 -17.17 -3.47
N SER A 27 -4.48 -16.84 -2.20
CA SER A 27 -4.57 -15.46 -1.73
C SER A 27 -3.40 -15.11 -0.84
N ALA A 28 -2.96 -13.86 -0.97
CA ALA A 28 -1.83 -13.34 -0.22
C ALA A 28 -2.21 -13.04 1.23
N VAL A 29 -1.31 -13.39 2.15
CA VAL A 29 -1.39 -13.04 3.57
C VAL A 29 -0.47 -11.86 3.82
N ARG A 30 -1.04 -10.69 4.12
CA ARG A 30 -0.27 -9.45 4.35
C ARG A 30 0.18 -9.24 5.79
N PHE A 31 -0.35 -9.98 6.76
CA PHE A 31 -0.10 -9.71 8.17
C PHE A 31 0.07 -11.01 8.96
N PRO A 32 0.90 -11.01 10.00
CA PRO A 32 1.01 -12.15 10.88
C PRO A 32 -0.28 -12.30 11.73
N GLN A 33 -0.49 -13.51 12.27
CA GLN A 33 -1.75 -13.85 12.94
C GLN A 33 -2.15 -12.87 14.07
N PRO A 34 -1.25 -12.40 14.97
CA PRO A 34 -1.62 -11.43 16.00
C PRO A 34 -2.19 -10.12 15.47
N VAL A 35 -1.72 -9.66 14.30
CA VAL A 35 -2.24 -8.46 13.64
C VAL A 35 -3.59 -8.74 12.99
N MET A 36 -3.76 -9.93 12.39
CA MET A 36 -5.05 -10.38 11.89
C MET A 36 -6.09 -10.51 13.01
N ASP A 37 -5.71 -11.00 14.19
CA ASP A 37 -6.58 -11.09 15.36
C ASP A 37 -7.00 -9.70 15.86
N PHE A 38 -6.06 -8.75 15.88
CA PHE A 38 -6.34 -7.36 16.24
C PHE A 38 -7.37 -6.73 15.29
N TYR A 39 -7.16 -6.84 13.98
CA TYR A 39 -8.09 -6.27 12.99
C TYR A 39 -9.34 -7.13 12.75
N GLY A 40 -9.33 -8.39 13.16
CA GLY A 40 -10.46 -9.33 13.10
C GLY A 40 -11.62 -8.97 14.03
N GLN A 41 -11.39 -8.07 15.00
CA GLN A 41 -12.40 -7.64 15.98
C GLN A 41 -13.57 -6.88 15.37
N SER A 42 -13.43 -6.34 14.15
CA SER A 42 -14.56 -5.76 13.41
C SER A 42 -14.54 -6.23 11.97
N GLU A 43 -15.73 -6.48 11.43
CA GLU A 43 -15.92 -6.92 10.04
C GLU A 43 -15.22 -5.97 9.05
N GLY A 44 -15.39 -4.67 9.24
CA GLY A 44 -14.78 -3.66 8.37
C GLY A 44 -13.23 -3.71 8.38
N SER A 45 -12.61 -3.87 9.54
CA SER A 45 -11.14 -3.97 9.64
C SER A 45 -10.63 -5.30 9.08
N ARG A 46 -11.33 -6.41 9.36
CA ARG A 46 -11.00 -7.74 8.83
C ARG A 46 -10.98 -7.73 7.30
N ILE A 47 -12.06 -7.26 6.66
CA ILE A 47 -12.16 -7.17 5.20
C ILE A 47 -10.99 -6.37 4.61
N ARG A 48 -10.63 -5.24 5.26
CA ARG A 48 -9.52 -4.39 4.82
C ARG A 48 -8.16 -5.07 4.97
N ALA A 49 -7.96 -5.87 6.02
CA ALA A 49 -6.73 -6.62 6.23
C ALA A 49 -6.55 -7.74 5.18
N GLU A 50 -7.64 -8.38 4.77
CA GLU A 50 -7.67 -9.46 3.78
C GLU A 50 -7.51 -8.99 2.32
N CYS A 51 -7.68 -7.70 2.02
CA CYS A 51 -7.40 -7.15 0.69
C CYS A 51 -5.88 -7.24 0.39
N PRO A 52 -5.41 -7.67 -0.81
CA PRO A 52 -3.99 -7.79 -1.12
C PRO A 52 -3.36 -6.45 -1.54
N ALA A 53 -3.60 -5.39 -0.76
CA ALA A 53 -3.04 -4.07 -1.03
C ALA A 53 -1.51 -4.09 -1.07
N GLY A 54 -0.93 -3.60 -2.16
CA GLY A 54 0.52 -3.57 -2.37
C GLY A 54 1.15 -4.90 -2.79
N VAL A 55 0.36 -5.97 -2.97
CA VAL A 55 0.88 -7.26 -3.45
C VAL A 55 1.09 -7.21 -4.96
N VAL A 56 2.25 -7.68 -5.41
CA VAL A 56 2.68 -7.63 -6.82
C VAL A 56 3.29 -8.97 -7.23
N LEU A 57 2.93 -9.47 -8.41
CA LEU A 57 3.68 -10.53 -9.09
C LEU A 57 4.73 -9.89 -10.01
N ASP A 58 6.00 -10.06 -9.70
CA ASP A 58 7.14 -9.40 -10.36
C ASP A 58 8.07 -10.43 -11.01
N PHE A 59 8.04 -10.52 -12.33
CA PHE A 59 8.80 -11.50 -13.10
C PHE A 59 9.16 -10.94 -14.47
N THR A 60 10.08 -11.62 -15.14
CA THR A 60 10.45 -11.35 -16.52
C THR A 60 9.90 -12.44 -17.43
N THR A 61 9.26 -12.05 -18.54
CA THR A 61 8.71 -12.97 -19.54
C THR A 61 8.81 -12.37 -20.94
N ASP A 62 8.79 -13.21 -21.98
CA ASP A 62 8.62 -12.81 -23.37
C ASP A 62 7.18 -13.00 -23.89
N SER A 63 6.29 -13.61 -23.09
CA SER A 63 4.86 -13.77 -23.37
C SER A 63 4.20 -12.42 -23.63
N LEU A 64 3.58 -12.19 -24.79
CA LEU A 64 2.93 -10.90 -25.11
C LEU A 64 1.61 -10.72 -24.34
N THR A 65 0.92 -11.81 -24.05
CA THR A 65 -0.34 -11.82 -23.30
C THR A 65 -0.19 -12.54 -21.98
N ILE A 66 -0.87 -12.04 -20.94
CA ILE A 66 -0.90 -12.66 -19.60
C ILE A 66 -2.35 -12.72 -19.18
N ARG A 67 -2.93 -13.93 -19.12
CA ARG A 67 -4.29 -14.10 -18.62
C ARG A 67 -4.27 -14.19 -17.10
N VAL A 68 -5.17 -13.45 -16.46
CA VAL A 68 -5.36 -13.46 -15.00
C VAL A 68 -6.79 -13.88 -14.72
N CYS A 69 -6.94 -15.02 -14.03
CA CYS A 69 -8.23 -15.51 -13.55
C CYS A 69 -8.21 -15.55 -12.02
N GLY A 70 -9.29 -15.08 -11.40
CA GLY A 70 -9.42 -15.12 -9.94
C GLY A 70 -10.82 -14.81 -9.45
N GLU A 71 -11.06 -15.11 -8.18
CA GLU A 71 -12.31 -14.87 -7.48
C GLU A 71 -12.16 -13.74 -6.47
N PHE A 72 -13.10 -12.80 -6.49
CA PHE A 72 -13.19 -11.75 -5.50
C PHE A 72 -14.02 -12.21 -4.31
N GLY A 73 -13.54 -11.90 -3.11
CA GLY A 73 -14.37 -11.96 -1.91
C GLY A 73 -14.93 -10.58 -1.56
N GLU A 74 -15.10 -10.38 -0.26
CA GLU A 74 -15.52 -9.11 0.33
C GLU A 74 -14.48 -8.02 0.07
N GLY A 75 -14.92 -6.77 0.12
CA GLY A 75 -14.05 -5.63 -0.07
C GLY A 75 -14.56 -4.35 0.58
N ALA A 76 -13.63 -3.43 0.82
CA ALA A 76 -13.93 -2.10 1.35
C ALA A 76 -14.57 -1.18 0.29
N ARG A 77 -14.50 -1.57 -0.99
CA ARG A 77 -15.11 -0.91 -2.15
C ARG A 77 -15.68 -1.94 -3.11
N LYS A 78 -16.57 -1.47 -3.99
CA LYS A 78 -17.25 -2.32 -4.99
C LYS A 78 -16.44 -2.49 -6.27
N TYR A 79 -15.55 -1.54 -6.58
CA TYR A 79 -14.64 -1.60 -7.72
C TYR A 79 -13.35 -2.37 -7.39
N ALA A 80 -12.67 -2.82 -8.43
CA ALA A 80 -11.31 -3.34 -8.38
C ALA A 80 -10.66 -3.21 -9.77
N SER A 81 -9.35 -3.40 -9.82
CA SER A 81 -8.57 -3.47 -11.03
C SER A 81 -7.33 -4.32 -10.79
N ILE A 82 -6.75 -4.82 -11.88
CA ILE A 82 -5.45 -5.49 -11.91
C ILE A 82 -4.62 -4.75 -12.94
N ASP A 83 -3.48 -4.22 -12.53
CA ASP A 83 -2.66 -3.36 -13.38
C ASP A 83 -1.39 -4.10 -13.83
N LEU A 84 -1.00 -3.92 -15.09
CA LEU A 84 0.29 -4.34 -15.63
C LEU A 84 1.23 -3.14 -15.75
N ILE A 85 2.33 -3.18 -15.00
CA ILE A 85 3.47 -2.27 -15.22
C ILE A 85 4.58 -3.00 -15.99
N GLU A 86 5.11 -2.39 -17.05
CA GLU A 86 6.33 -2.81 -17.73
C GLU A 86 7.36 -1.68 -17.67
N ASP A 87 8.60 -1.97 -17.27
CA ASP A 87 9.72 -1.00 -17.27
C ASP A 87 9.38 0.41 -16.72
N GLU A 88 8.54 0.46 -15.68
CA GLU A 88 8.05 1.64 -14.94
C GLU A 88 6.76 2.28 -15.45
N GLU A 89 6.25 1.86 -16.60
CA GLU A 89 5.05 2.40 -17.25
C GLU A 89 3.83 1.50 -17.03
N LEU A 90 2.65 2.12 -16.84
CA LEU A 90 1.38 1.40 -16.82
C LEU A 90 0.96 1.10 -18.25
N VAL A 91 0.97 -0.19 -18.60
CA VAL A 91 0.79 -0.66 -19.97
C VAL A 91 -0.62 -1.15 -20.24
N ASP A 92 -1.22 -1.86 -19.27
CA ASP A 92 -2.56 -2.40 -19.43
C ASP A 92 -3.27 -2.59 -18.08
N ILE A 93 -4.59 -2.66 -18.11
CA ILE A 93 -5.45 -2.77 -16.94
C ILE A 93 -6.58 -3.75 -17.22
N ILE A 94 -6.82 -4.68 -16.30
CA ILE A 94 -8.10 -5.39 -16.23
C ILE A 94 -9.00 -4.58 -15.29
N GLU A 95 -9.92 -3.81 -15.86
CA GLU A 95 -10.97 -3.16 -15.08
C GLU A 95 -12.03 -4.18 -14.67
N ILE A 96 -12.41 -4.16 -13.39
CA ILE A 96 -13.36 -5.11 -12.85
C ILE A 96 -14.69 -4.36 -12.59
N PRO A 97 -15.78 -4.77 -13.25
CA PRO A 97 -17.09 -4.18 -13.00
C PRO A 97 -17.47 -4.25 -11.51
N GLU A 98 -18.24 -3.27 -11.06
CA GLU A 98 -18.64 -3.22 -9.65
C GLU A 98 -19.33 -4.50 -9.20
N ASN A 99 -18.90 -5.05 -8.06
CA ASN A 99 -19.41 -6.29 -7.47
C ASN A 99 -19.22 -7.54 -8.35
N ALA A 100 -18.41 -7.49 -9.42
CA ALA A 100 -18.10 -8.71 -10.17
C ALA A 100 -17.49 -9.77 -9.23
N PRO A 101 -17.98 -11.02 -9.27
CA PRO A 101 -17.50 -12.08 -8.37
C PRO A 101 -16.14 -12.63 -8.82
N MET A 102 -15.75 -12.41 -10.07
CA MET A 102 -14.54 -12.96 -10.66
C MET A 102 -13.86 -11.96 -11.58
N ALA A 103 -12.55 -12.13 -11.74
CA ALA A 103 -11.75 -11.60 -12.84
C ALA A 103 -11.45 -12.75 -13.80
N ASP A 104 -11.64 -12.53 -15.09
CA ASP A 104 -11.10 -13.36 -16.17
C ASP A 104 -10.73 -12.42 -17.32
N GLY A 105 -9.50 -11.94 -17.29
CA GLY A 105 -9.01 -10.91 -18.20
C GLY A 105 -7.63 -11.23 -18.74
N VAL A 106 -7.27 -10.56 -19.84
CA VAL A 106 -5.95 -10.69 -20.46
C VAL A 106 -5.28 -9.32 -20.40
N LEU A 107 -4.12 -9.27 -19.77
CA LEU A 107 -3.19 -8.14 -19.84
C LEU A 107 -2.30 -8.32 -21.07
N ARG A 108 -2.08 -7.25 -21.83
CA ARG A 108 -1.25 -7.24 -23.02
C ARG A 108 -0.03 -6.37 -22.80
N GLY A 109 1.15 -6.93 -23.04
CA GLY A 109 2.38 -6.16 -22.98
C GLY A 109 2.56 -5.18 -24.14
N SER A 110 3.45 -4.22 -23.95
CA SER A 110 3.72 -3.13 -24.88
C SER A 110 4.51 -3.59 -26.11
N ARG A 111 5.32 -4.66 -25.96
CA ARG A 111 6.22 -5.15 -26.99
C ARG A 111 6.49 -6.65 -26.86
N ALA A 112 6.92 -7.25 -27.97
CA ALA A 112 7.44 -8.61 -27.97
C ALA A 112 8.83 -8.68 -27.34
N GLY A 113 9.22 -9.88 -26.91
CA GLY A 113 10.52 -10.15 -26.30
C GLY A 113 10.53 -9.98 -24.78
N LEU A 114 11.68 -10.35 -24.20
CA LEU A 114 11.86 -10.45 -22.76
C LEU A 114 11.76 -9.08 -22.09
N ARG A 115 10.89 -8.95 -21.09
CA ARG A 115 10.63 -7.71 -20.34
C ARG A 115 10.17 -8.00 -18.93
N ARG A 116 10.40 -7.05 -18.01
CA ARG A 116 9.95 -7.16 -16.62
C ARG A 116 8.49 -6.73 -16.52
N CYS A 117 7.64 -7.64 -16.09
CA CYS A 117 6.22 -7.44 -15.86
C CYS A 117 5.94 -7.42 -14.36
N ARG A 118 5.23 -6.39 -13.90
CA ARG A 118 4.70 -6.32 -12.53
C ARG A 118 3.18 -6.26 -12.60
N ILE A 119 2.54 -7.31 -12.11
CA ILE A 119 1.08 -7.39 -12.02
C ILE A 119 0.68 -6.98 -10.60
N TYR A 120 0.07 -5.80 -10.47
CA TYR A 120 -0.43 -5.31 -9.19
C TYR A 120 -1.80 -5.89 -8.91
N LEU A 121 -1.94 -6.54 -7.76
CA LEU A 121 -3.20 -7.15 -7.34
C LEU A 121 -4.18 -6.09 -6.80
N PRO A 122 -5.49 -6.41 -6.77
CA PRO A 122 -6.51 -5.53 -6.21
C PRO A 122 -6.20 -5.10 -4.77
N HIS A 123 -6.47 -3.83 -4.41
CA HIS A 123 -6.07 -3.28 -3.10
C HIS A 123 -7.24 -3.01 -2.14
N VAL A 124 -8.48 -3.04 -2.64
CA VAL A 124 -9.71 -2.74 -1.87
C VAL A 124 -10.75 -3.86 -1.90
N ARG A 125 -10.43 -5.01 -2.51
CA ARG A 125 -11.21 -6.25 -2.44
C ARG A 125 -10.27 -7.42 -2.21
N SER A 126 -10.67 -8.40 -1.40
CA SER A 126 -9.98 -9.68 -1.31
C SER A 126 -10.00 -10.38 -2.67
N PHE A 127 -8.89 -11.04 -3.03
CA PHE A 127 -8.71 -11.65 -4.34
C PHE A 127 -7.98 -12.99 -4.21
N HIS A 128 -8.56 -14.02 -4.81
CA HIS A 128 -8.03 -15.38 -4.86
C HIS A 128 -7.64 -15.68 -6.31
N ILE A 129 -6.35 -15.78 -6.59
CA ILE A 129 -5.82 -16.13 -7.90
C ILE A 129 -6.18 -17.58 -8.19
N ARG A 130 -6.85 -17.83 -9.31
CA ARG A 130 -7.12 -19.19 -9.81
C ARG A 130 -6.08 -19.61 -10.83
N SER A 131 -5.71 -18.73 -11.76
CA SER A 131 -4.63 -18.96 -12.71
C SER A 131 -3.96 -17.66 -13.14
N ILE A 132 -2.66 -17.75 -13.38
CA ILE A 132 -1.90 -16.82 -14.21
C ILE A 132 -1.39 -17.62 -15.38
N GLU A 133 -1.69 -17.19 -16.60
CA GLU A 133 -1.39 -17.95 -17.82
C GLU A 133 -0.55 -17.12 -18.78
N LEU A 134 0.54 -17.72 -19.27
CA LEU A 134 1.43 -17.16 -20.29
C LEU A 134 1.23 -17.89 -21.62
N GLU A 135 1.70 -17.30 -22.72
CA GLU A 135 1.74 -17.94 -24.03
C GLU A 135 2.64 -19.20 -23.97
N GLU A 136 2.25 -20.24 -24.69
CA GLU A 136 2.97 -21.52 -24.68
C GLU A 136 4.42 -21.33 -25.14
N GLY A 137 5.38 -21.95 -24.45
CA GLY A 137 6.81 -21.80 -24.75
C GLY A 137 7.46 -20.50 -24.27
N SER A 138 6.71 -19.58 -23.65
CA SER A 138 7.27 -18.34 -23.10
C SER A 138 8.16 -18.60 -21.88
N GLN A 139 9.17 -17.77 -21.73
CA GLN A 139 10.05 -17.73 -20.56
C GLN A 139 9.32 -17.15 -19.35
N PHE A 140 9.71 -17.62 -18.16
CA PHE A 140 9.26 -17.09 -16.88
C PHE A 140 10.44 -17.08 -15.92
N ASN A 141 10.82 -15.90 -15.44
CA ASN A 141 11.92 -15.72 -14.51
C ASN A 141 11.48 -14.77 -13.38
N PRO A 142 11.32 -15.22 -12.13
CA PRO A 142 11.03 -14.34 -11.01
C PRO A 142 12.08 -13.22 -10.88
N SER A 143 11.63 -12.01 -10.58
CA SER A 143 12.54 -10.87 -10.41
C SER A 143 13.35 -11.00 -9.12
N ALA A 144 14.57 -10.45 -9.12
CA ALA A 144 15.40 -10.39 -7.93
C ALA A 144 14.74 -9.56 -6.80
N HIS A 145 15.05 -9.93 -5.56
CA HIS A 145 14.61 -9.19 -4.38
C HIS A 145 15.14 -7.75 -4.39
N ARG A 146 14.31 -6.82 -3.92
CA ARG A 146 14.62 -5.40 -3.74
C ARG A 146 14.49 -5.01 -2.27
N PRO A 147 15.16 -3.93 -1.85
CA PRO A 147 14.95 -3.35 -0.51
C PRO A 147 13.47 -3.06 -0.28
N VAL A 148 13.01 -3.23 0.96
CA VAL A 148 11.58 -3.10 1.30
C VAL A 148 11.27 -1.72 1.85
N LEU A 149 10.24 -1.09 1.31
CA LEU A 149 9.56 0.07 1.90
C LEU A 149 8.32 -0.43 2.64
N LEU A 150 8.32 -0.32 3.97
CA LEU A 150 7.15 -0.63 4.81
C LEU A 150 6.27 0.62 4.95
N ALA A 151 5.07 0.60 4.39
CA ALA A 151 4.11 1.70 4.51
C ALA A 151 3.02 1.38 5.53
N LEU A 152 3.00 2.10 6.65
CA LEU A 152 2.03 1.97 7.72
C LEU A 152 1.10 3.19 7.69
N GLY A 153 -0.21 2.97 7.73
CA GLY A 153 -1.16 4.06 7.74
C GLY A 153 -2.60 3.60 7.65
N ASP A 154 -3.46 4.53 7.26
CA ASP A 154 -4.91 4.33 7.25
C ASP A 154 -5.45 3.98 5.86
N SER A 155 -6.67 4.44 5.54
CA SER A 155 -7.33 4.21 4.25
C SER A 155 -6.54 4.82 3.11
N ILE A 156 -5.89 5.97 3.32
CA ILE A 156 -5.10 6.63 2.27
C ILE A 156 -3.88 5.76 1.93
N THR A 157 -3.20 5.20 2.93
CA THR A 157 -2.08 4.26 2.71
C THR A 157 -2.52 2.96 2.09
N GLN A 158 -3.68 2.43 2.48
CA GLN A 158 -4.25 1.26 1.80
C GLN A 158 -4.55 1.53 0.32
N GLY A 159 -4.73 2.79 -0.09
CA GLY A 159 -5.03 3.20 -1.46
C GLY A 159 -6.51 3.49 -1.71
N MET A 160 -7.28 3.74 -0.64
CA MET A 160 -8.72 3.95 -0.75
C MET A 160 -9.04 5.12 -1.70
N ASN A 161 -9.92 4.87 -2.67
CA ASN A 161 -10.33 5.82 -3.73
C ASN A 161 -9.27 6.06 -4.82
N ALA A 162 -8.15 5.32 -4.83
CA ALA A 162 -7.41 5.08 -6.06
C ALA A 162 -8.14 4.05 -6.93
N LEU A 163 -8.21 4.27 -8.24
CA LEU A 163 -8.78 3.28 -9.17
C LEU A 163 -7.78 2.18 -9.54
N HIS A 164 -6.48 2.45 -9.45
CA HIS A 164 -5.40 1.58 -9.93
C HIS A 164 -4.44 1.25 -8.77
N PRO A 165 -4.30 -0.02 -8.34
CA PRO A 165 -3.37 -0.41 -7.27
C PRO A 165 -1.93 0.05 -7.54
N ALA A 166 -1.48 0.04 -8.80
CA ALA A 166 -0.14 0.46 -9.18
C ALA A 166 0.10 1.98 -9.06
N LEU A 167 -0.96 2.77 -8.92
CA LEU A 167 -0.90 4.24 -8.82
C LEU A 167 -1.24 4.77 -7.42
N THR A 168 -1.48 3.88 -6.45
CA THR A 168 -1.57 4.31 -5.04
C THR A 168 -0.27 5.01 -4.64
N TYR A 169 -0.36 6.04 -3.80
CA TYR A 169 0.84 6.82 -3.43
C TYR A 169 2.00 5.95 -2.88
N PRO A 170 1.78 4.92 -2.03
CA PRO A 170 2.90 4.09 -1.57
C PRO A 170 3.44 3.18 -2.67
N ALA A 171 2.59 2.66 -3.57
CA ALA A 171 3.03 1.80 -4.67
C ALA A 171 3.89 2.58 -5.66
N LEU A 172 3.46 3.78 -6.01
CA LEU A 172 4.22 4.67 -6.88
C LEU A 172 5.52 5.13 -6.20
N THR A 173 5.47 5.49 -4.91
CA THR A 173 6.67 5.89 -4.17
C THR A 173 7.71 4.77 -4.15
N ALA A 174 7.32 3.56 -3.73
CA ALA A 174 8.22 2.41 -3.66
C ALA A 174 8.81 2.08 -5.04
N ARG A 175 7.98 2.09 -6.07
CA ARG A 175 8.41 1.86 -7.46
C ARG A 175 9.46 2.88 -7.91
N LEU A 176 9.22 4.17 -7.68
CA LEU A 176 10.18 5.23 -8.03
C LEU A 176 11.47 5.19 -7.20
N MET A 177 11.45 4.56 -6.02
CA MET A 177 12.62 4.33 -5.17
C MET A 177 13.34 3.00 -5.46
N ASP A 178 12.90 2.23 -6.48
CA ASP A 178 13.35 0.86 -6.77
C ASP A 178 13.25 -0.09 -5.56
N MET A 179 12.18 0.06 -4.80
CA MET A 179 11.88 -0.74 -3.60
C MET A 179 10.64 -1.60 -3.81
N THR A 180 10.59 -2.72 -3.09
CA THR A 180 9.38 -3.51 -2.89
C THR A 180 8.50 -2.83 -1.85
N LEU A 181 7.23 -2.59 -2.18
CA LEU A 181 6.26 -2.10 -1.20
C LEU A 181 5.78 -3.26 -0.31
N TYR A 182 5.84 -3.07 1.00
CA TYR A 182 5.00 -3.80 1.94
C TYR A 182 3.95 -2.83 2.51
N ASN A 183 2.70 -2.97 2.05
CA ASN A 183 1.63 -2.06 2.44
C ASN A 183 0.88 -2.58 3.66
N GLY A 184 1.18 -2.01 4.83
CA GLY A 184 0.48 -2.26 6.10
C GLY A 184 -0.71 -1.33 6.35
N GLY A 185 -1.18 -0.60 5.33
CA GLY A 185 -2.33 0.31 5.45
C GLY A 185 -3.64 -0.43 5.71
N ILE A 186 -4.42 0.09 6.67
CA ILE A 186 -5.76 -0.41 7.02
C ILE A 186 -6.73 0.77 7.15
N GLY A 187 -7.77 0.79 6.32
CA GLY A 187 -8.80 1.83 6.36
C GLY A 187 -9.46 2.01 7.72
N GLY A 188 -9.48 3.25 8.20
CA GLY A 188 -10.03 3.60 9.52
C GLY A 188 -9.05 3.42 10.69
N ALA A 189 -7.86 2.87 10.44
CA ALA A 189 -6.84 2.72 11.47
C ALA A 189 -6.37 4.07 12.03
N ARG A 190 -5.89 4.01 13.27
CA ARG A 190 -5.45 5.12 14.11
C ARG A 190 -4.10 4.77 14.73
N PHE A 191 -3.46 5.73 15.38
CA PHE A 191 -2.30 5.40 16.20
C PHE A 191 -2.72 4.49 17.37
N ASN A 192 -2.35 3.21 17.30
CA ASN A 192 -2.56 2.25 18.37
C ASN A 192 -1.39 1.27 18.42
N ALA A 193 -0.60 1.35 19.49
CA ALA A 193 0.61 0.53 19.63
C ALA A 193 0.29 -0.98 19.58
N ALA A 194 -0.87 -1.40 20.10
CA ALA A 194 -1.32 -2.79 20.04
C ALA A 194 -1.58 -3.32 18.62
N SER A 195 -1.72 -2.45 17.61
CA SER A 195 -1.94 -2.87 16.21
C SER A 195 -0.67 -3.36 15.51
N ILE A 196 0.50 -3.22 16.15
CA ILE A 196 1.79 -3.70 15.63
C ILE A 196 2.56 -4.46 16.72
N PRO A 197 2.05 -5.61 17.19
CA PRO A 197 2.62 -6.34 18.32
C PRO A 197 4.01 -6.92 18.04
N GLU A 198 4.36 -7.10 16.76
CA GLU A 198 5.60 -7.73 16.32
C GLU A 198 6.09 -7.19 14.97
N ILE A 199 7.25 -7.67 14.54
CA ILE A 199 7.84 -7.34 13.23
C ILE A 199 6.91 -7.84 12.12
N LEU A 200 6.51 -6.94 11.22
CA LEU A 200 5.66 -7.25 10.07
C LEU A 200 6.46 -7.75 8.87
N VAL A 201 7.66 -7.20 8.66
CA VAL A 201 8.56 -7.59 7.57
C VAL A 201 9.99 -7.45 8.06
N ALA A 202 10.85 -8.41 7.70
CA ALA A 202 12.25 -8.37 8.11
C ALA A 202 13.01 -7.25 7.38
N ASN A 203 13.82 -6.50 8.13
CA ASN A 203 14.80 -5.51 7.62
C ASN A 203 14.27 -4.59 6.50
N PRO A 204 13.16 -3.85 6.71
CA PRO A 204 12.79 -2.81 5.76
C PRO A 204 13.89 -1.75 5.70
N GLU A 205 14.14 -1.22 4.51
CA GLU A 205 15.09 -0.14 4.26
C GLU A 205 14.54 1.21 4.75
N LEU A 206 13.21 1.34 4.71
CA LEU A 206 12.49 2.55 5.05
C LEU A 206 11.10 2.20 5.61
N ILE A 207 10.68 2.94 6.64
CA ILE A 207 9.31 2.86 7.16
C ILE A 207 8.62 4.22 6.95
N LEU A 208 7.49 4.20 6.25
CA LEU A 208 6.56 5.32 6.20
C LEU A 208 5.46 5.13 7.24
N VAL A 209 5.10 6.19 7.96
CA VAL A 209 3.98 6.21 8.91
C VAL A 209 3.04 7.34 8.52
N ALA A 210 1.78 7.04 8.24
CA ALA A 210 0.79 8.01 7.76
C ALA A 210 -0.58 7.77 8.44
N TYR A 211 -0.61 8.03 9.76
CA TYR A 211 -1.85 8.04 10.57
C TYR A 211 -2.17 9.45 11.05
N GLY A 212 -3.33 9.62 11.69
CA GLY A 212 -3.74 10.86 12.35
C GLY A 212 -5.02 11.47 11.78
N THR A 213 -5.43 11.12 10.56
CA THR A 213 -6.69 11.65 9.98
C THR A 213 -7.92 11.14 10.74
N ASN A 214 -7.91 9.85 11.10
CA ASN A 214 -8.99 9.20 11.84
C ASN A 214 -8.94 9.52 13.33
N ASP A 215 -7.74 9.72 13.86
CA ASP A 215 -7.49 10.17 15.22
C ASP A 215 -8.08 11.57 15.41
N TRP A 216 -7.68 12.52 14.56
CA TRP A 216 -8.19 13.89 14.58
C TRP A 216 -9.71 13.93 14.44
N LYS A 217 -10.28 13.29 13.41
CA LYS A 217 -11.74 13.24 13.18
C LYS A 217 -12.49 12.67 14.38
N GLY A 218 -11.90 11.68 15.05
CA GLY A 218 -12.49 10.98 16.19
C GLY A 218 -12.21 11.63 17.55
N GLY A 219 -11.57 12.80 17.61
CA GLY A 219 -11.22 13.45 18.88
C GLY A 219 -10.12 12.71 19.67
N GLN A 220 -9.33 11.86 19.02
CA GLN A 220 -8.24 11.16 19.70
C GLN A 220 -7.03 12.06 19.88
N SER A 221 -6.32 11.85 20.98
CA SER A 221 -5.14 12.62 21.34
C SER A 221 -3.93 12.25 20.45
N PRO A 222 -3.21 13.24 19.89
CA PRO A 222 -1.95 13.01 19.16
C PRO A 222 -0.90 12.22 19.96
N GLU A 223 -0.97 12.26 21.28
CA GLU A 223 -0.07 11.57 22.20
C GLU A 223 -0.07 10.05 22.00
N ASN A 224 -1.14 9.46 21.45
CA ASN A 224 -1.16 8.06 21.04
C ASN A 224 -0.05 7.71 20.04
N ALA A 225 0.36 8.67 19.20
CA ALA A 225 1.48 8.50 18.28
C ALA A 225 2.80 8.23 19.00
N LYS A 226 2.98 8.75 20.23
CA LYS A 226 4.21 8.53 21.01
C LYS A 226 4.38 7.06 21.37
N ALA A 227 3.32 6.40 21.82
CA ALA A 227 3.36 4.98 22.16
C ALA A 227 3.59 4.13 20.90
N TYR A 228 2.85 4.41 19.83
CA TYR A 228 2.99 3.72 18.55
C TYR A 228 4.41 3.83 17.97
N LEU A 229 4.95 5.04 17.87
CA LEU A 229 6.28 5.27 17.29
C LEU A 229 7.40 4.68 18.15
N ARG A 230 7.24 4.63 19.49
CA ARG A 230 8.18 3.93 20.37
C ARG A 230 8.14 2.43 20.16
N GLN A 231 6.96 1.83 20.05
CA GLN A 231 6.84 0.41 19.75
C GLN A 231 7.45 0.09 18.38
N LEU A 232 7.15 0.90 17.36
CA LEU A 232 7.74 0.76 16.04
C LEU A 232 9.28 0.87 16.08
N ARG A 233 9.84 1.84 16.80
CA ARG A 233 11.29 1.96 16.99
C ARG A 233 11.89 0.78 17.75
N ASN A 234 11.18 0.20 18.72
CA ASN A 234 11.66 -1.01 19.41
C ASN A 234 11.73 -2.22 18.47
N LEU A 235 10.74 -2.37 17.59
CA LEU A 235 10.69 -3.44 16.59
C LEU A 235 11.70 -3.23 15.45
N TYR A 236 11.98 -1.97 15.11
CA TYR A 236 12.92 -1.59 14.05
C TYR A 236 13.95 -0.57 14.56
N PRO A 237 14.94 -1.00 15.38
CA PRO A 237 15.85 -0.09 16.08
C PRO A 237 16.64 0.83 15.17
N GLN A 238 17.08 0.35 14.01
CA GLN A 238 17.98 1.07 13.11
C GLN A 238 17.30 1.59 11.84
N VAL A 239 16.04 1.20 11.58
CA VAL A 239 15.39 1.57 10.33
C VAL A 239 14.96 3.04 10.36
N PRO A 240 15.23 3.83 9.31
CA PRO A 240 14.70 5.18 9.18
C PRO A 240 13.17 5.19 9.20
N ILE A 241 12.59 6.07 10.02
CA ILE A 241 11.13 6.26 10.08
C ILE A 241 10.79 7.64 9.56
N VAL A 242 9.91 7.70 8.56
CA VAL A 242 9.37 8.93 7.99
C VAL A 242 7.89 9.03 8.32
N LEU A 243 7.54 9.96 9.21
CA LEU A 243 6.18 10.30 9.54
C LEU A 243 5.64 11.33 8.54
N LEU A 244 4.58 10.95 7.83
CA LEU A 244 3.83 11.80 6.92
C LEU A 244 2.69 12.44 7.70
N GLU A 245 2.62 13.77 7.73
CA GLU A 245 1.49 14.43 8.38
C GLU A 245 0.18 14.11 7.66
N PRO A 246 -0.96 14.00 8.40
CA PRO A 246 -2.27 13.83 7.79
C PRO A 246 -2.49 14.89 6.70
N ILE A 247 -2.85 14.49 5.48
CA ILE A 247 -3.07 15.43 4.37
C ILE A 247 -4.36 16.24 4.54
N PHE A 248 -4.56 17.24 3.68
CA PHE A 248 -5.74 18.12 3.71
C PHE A 248 -7.06 17.34 3.60
N ARG A 249 -8.10 17.90 4.21
CA ARG A 249 -9.51 17.48 4.14
C ARG A 249 -10.41 18.68 3.96
N ALA A 250 -11.57 18.53 3.32
CA ALA A 250 -12.55 19.59 3.15
C ALA A 250 -12.95 20.27 4.48
N ILE A 251 -12.99 19.49 5.57
CA ILE A 251 -13.36 19.96 6.91
C ILE A 251 -12.16 20.41 7.78
N SER A 252 -10.96 20.59 7.22
CA SER A 252 -9.72 20.80 8.01
C SER A 252 -9.74 22.03 8.94
N LEU A 253 -10.52 23.05 8.57
CA LEU A 253 -10.67 24.29 9.35
C LEU A 253 -11.68 24.15 10.50
N GLN A 254 -12.49 23.09 10.50
CA GLN A 254 -13.42 22.82 11.58
C GLN A 254 -12.65 22.23 12.77
N ALA A 255 -13.02 22.62 13.98
CA ALA A 255 -12.53 21.94 15.16
C ALA A 255 -13.13 20.54 15.26
N ASN A 256 -12.33 19.57 15.72
CA ASN A 256 -12.80 18.25 16.10
C ASN A 256 -13.54 18.31 17.47
N PRO A 257 -14.06 17.18 18.00
CA PRO A 257 -14.74 17.16 19.31
C PRO A 257 -13.92 17.71 20.49
N GLU A 258 -12.58 17.71 20.37
CA GLU A 258 -11.65 18.22 21.39
C GLU A 258 -11.24 19.69 21.13
N GLY A 259 -11.91 20.39 20.22
CA GLY A 259 -11.61 21.79 19.91
C GLY A 259 -10.36 22.00 19.03
N LEU A 260 -9.80 20.94 18.43
CA LEU A 260 -8.59 21.03 17.60
C LEU A 260 -8.92 21.05 16.11
N THR A 261 -8.39 22.03 15.38
CA THR A 261 -8.34 21.97 13.91
C THR A 261 -7.34 20.91 13.45
N LEU A 262 -7.36 20.55 12.16
CA LEU A 262 -6.37 19.61 11.63
C LEU A 262 -4.95 20.19 11.71
N ALA A 263 -4.80 21.51 11.59
CA ALA A 263 -3.52 22.20 11.75
C ALA A 263 -3.00 22.09 13.20
N ASP A 264 -3.88 22.25 14.20
CA ASP A 264 -3.52 22.07 15.61
C ASP A 264 -3.05 20.63 15.88
N TYR A 265 -3.77 19.65 15.33
CA TYR A 265 -3.40 18.24 15.46
C TYR A 265 -2.02 17.97 14.83
N ARG A 266 -1.76 18.46 13.62
CA ARG A 266 -0.44 18.34 12.95
C ARG A 266 0.68 18.97 13.77
N ALA A 267 0.47 20.18 14.30
CA ALA A 267 1.47 20.86 15.11
C ALA A 267 1.85 20.04 16.36
N ARG A 268 0.86 19.47 17.05
CA ARG A 268 1.08 18.59 18.21
C ARG A 268 1.79 17.29 17.81
N LEU A 269 1.34 16.64 16.74
CA LEU A 269 1.95 15.42 16.21
C LEU A 269 3.42 15.64 15.85
N ARG A 270 3.73 16.74 15.16
CA ARG A 270 5.10 17.14 14.82
C ARG A 270 5.96 17.35 16.06
N GLY A 271 5.44 18.02 17.09
CA GLY A 271 6.14 18.23 18.35
C GLY A 271 6.40 16.93 19.13
N ILE A 272 5.55 15.92 18.98
CA ILE A 272 5.76 14.59 19.57
C ILE A 272 6.83 13.82 18.79
N ALA A 273 6.68 13.75 17.47
CA ALA A 273 7.58 13.00 16.60
C ALA A 273 9.00 13.58 16.58
N GLY A 274 9.14 14.92 16.59
CA GLY A 274 10.44 15.60 16.64
C GLY A 274 11.25 15.37 17.93
N LYS A 275 10.63 14.81 18.97
CA LYS A 275 11.32 14.39 20.21
C LYS A 275 11.81 12.93 20.17
N LEU A 276 11.50 12.19 19.09
CA LEU A 276 11.89 10.80 18.93
C LEU A 276 13.08 10.69 17.97
N GLN A 277 14.12 9.98 18.40
CA GLN A 277 15.30 9.75 17.57
C GLN A 277 14.97 8.91 16.34
N GLY A 278 15.55 9.28 15.19
CA GLY A 278 15.39 8.56 13.93
C GLY A 278 13.99 8.68 13.30
N VAL A 279 13.15 9.62 13.77
CA VAL A 279 11.86 9.93 13.15
C VAL A 279 11.96 11.28 12.43
N ARG A 280 11.80 11.27 11.11
CA ARG A 280 11.70 12.49 10.30
C ARG A 280 10.24 12.77 9.99
N VAL A 281 9.83 14.02 10.09
CA VAL A 281 8.47 14.44 9.76
C VAL A 281 8.47 15.13 8.40
N ILE A 282 7.55 14.74 7.51
CA ILE A 282 7.26 15.44 6.26
C ILE A 282 5.94 16.21 6.42
N PRO A 283 5.96 17.55 6.33
CA PRO A 283 4.75 18.36 6.35
C PRO A 283 3.81 18.05 5.20
N SER A 284 2.50 18.07 5.49
CA SER A 284 1.45 17.65 4.55
C SER A 284 1.43 18.44 3.24
N GLU A 285 1.76 19.73 3.27
CA GLU A 285 1.77 20.63 2.11
C GLU A 285 2.86 20.29 1.09
N LYS A 286 3.91 19.59 1.52
CA LYS A 286 4.94 19.05 0.61
C LYS A 286 4.49 17.77 -0.07
N LEU A 287 3.44 17.13 0.44
CA LEU A 287 2.93 15.86 -0.06
C LEU A 287 1.80 16.10 -1.06
N LEU A 288 0.80 16.89 -0.66
CA LEU A 288 -0.35 17.20 -1.50
C LEU A 288 -0.83 18.63 -1.22
N PRO A 289 -1.06 19.46 -2.26
CA PRO A 289 -1.62 20.80 -2.06
C PRO A 289 -2.97 20.74 -1.34
N PRO A 290 -3.27 21.71 -0.45
CA PRO A 290 -4.51 21.71 0.32
C PRO A 290 -5.71 22.18 -0.51
N SER A 291 -6.16 21.35 -1.45
CA SER A 291 -7.31 21.60 -2.32
C SER A 291 -8.23 20.37 -2.39
N GLU A 292 -9.54 20.62 -2.43
CA GLU A 292 -10.53 19.57 -2.63
C GLU A 292 -10.44 18.93 -4.02
N GLU A 293 -9.84 19.62 -5.00
CA GLU A 293 -9.62 19.08 -6.36
C GLU A 293 -8.77 17.80 -6.37
N TRP A 294 -7.93 17.61 -5.34
CA TRP A 294 -7.13 16.41 -5.19
C TRP A 294 -7.85 15.27 -4.47
N LEU A 295 -9.04 15.55 -3.90
CA LEU A 295 -9.82 14.62 -3.09
C LEU A 295 -11.07 14.14 -3.85
N SER A 296 -11.50 12.91 -3.55
CA SER A 296 -12.69 12.31 -4.16
C SER A 296 -13.95 12.42 -3.29
N ASP A 297 -13.78 12.52 -1.97
CA ASP A 297 -14.88 12.58 -0.99
C ASP A 297 -14.60 13.58 0.15
N GLY A 298 -13.75 14.58 -0.12
CA GLY A 298 -13.28 15.55 0.87
C GLY A 298 -12.34 14.97 1.93
N THR A 299 -11.94 13.70 1.83
CA THR A 299 -10.94 13.07 2.71
C THR A 299 -9.87 12.28 1.94
N HIS A 300 -10.27 11.41 1.03
CA HIS A 300 -9.36 10.51 0.33
C HIS A 300 -8.88 11.15 -0.98
N PRO A 301 -7.57 11.07 -1.30
CA PRO A 301 -7.10 11.45 -2.63
C PRO A 301 -7.83 10.68 -3.72
N GLY A 302 -8.21 11.36 -4.80
CA GLY A 302 -8.58 10.67 -6.04
C GLY A 302 -7.34 10.13 -6.76
N CYS A 303 -7.50 9.59 -7.97
CA CYS A 303 -6.37 9.09 -8.77
C CYS A 303 -5.27 10.15 -8.97
N GLY A 304 -5.64 11.37 -9.37
CA GLY A 304 -4.68 12.47 -9.53
C GLY A 304 -4.00 12.87 -8.22
N GLY A 305 -4.73 12.84 -7.11
CA GLY A 305 -4.18 13.13 -5.79
C GLY A 305 -3.19 12.06 -5.31
N HIS A 306 -3.48 10.77 -5.53
CA HIS A 306 -2.55 9.68 -5.23
C HIS A 306 -1.28 9.76 -6.08
N LEU A 307 -1.42 10.05 -7.37
CA LEU A 307 -0.30 10.23 -8.30
C LEU A 307 0.62 11.37 -7.84
N LEU A 308 0.05 12.56 -7.60
CA LEU A 308 0.81 13.73 -7.16
C LEU A 308 1.49 13.50 -5.81
N TYR A 309 0.78 12.87 -4.87
CA TYR A 309 1.34 12.51 -3.56
C TYR A 309 2.54 11.56 -3.73
N GLY A 310 2.40 10.47 -4.49
CA GLY A 310 3.49 9.51 -4.69
C GLY A 310 4.71 10.14 -5.37
N LEU A 311 4.50 10.99 -6.38
CA LEU A 311 5.57 11.72 -7.07
C LEU A 311 6.33 12.66 -6.12
N ASN A 312 5.59 13.48 -5.37
CA ASN A 312 6.19 14.43 -4.42
C ASN A 312 6.96 13.72 -3.31
N LEU A 313 6.39 12.65 -2.76
CA LEU A 313 7.04 11.88 -1.71
C LEU A 313 8.34 11.22 -2.21
N ALA A 314 8.31 10.58 -3.38
CA ALA A 314 9.51 10.00 -3.97
C ALA A 314 10.60 11.06 -4.23
N ALA A 315 10.23 12.23 -4.76
CA ALA A 315 11.16 13.33 -4.98
C ALA A 315 11.81 13.81 -3.68
N LEU A 316 11.03 13.96 -2.59
CA LEU A 316 11.53 14.36 -1.28
C LEU A 316 12.49 13.34 -0.68
N LEU A 317 12.18 12.05 -0.80
CA LEU A 317 13.05 10.96 -0.32
C LEU A 317 14.36 10.92 -1.10
N LYS A 318 14.33 11.05 -2.43
CA LYS A 318 15.54 11.11 -3.28
C LYS A 318 16.42 12.32 -2.99
N ALA A 319 15.80 13.48 -2.71
CA ALA A 319 16.52 14.71 -2.38
C ALA A 319 17.13 14.70 -0.97
N SER A 320 16.82 13.69 -0.16
CA SER A 320 17.26 13.57 1.23
C SER A 320 17.93 12.20 1.44
N PRO A 321 19.06 11.90 0.76
CA PRO A 321 19.69 10.58 0.82
C PRO A 321 20.12 10.19 2.24
N GLU A 322 20.32 11.16 3.15
CA GLU A 322 20.57 10.92 4.57
C GLU A 322 19.41 10.22 5.31
N ILE A 323 18.22 10.15 4.69
CA ILE A 323 17.08 9.38 5.19
C ILE A 323 17.29 7.89 4.93
N LEU A 324 17.98 7.52 3.86
CA LEU A 324 18.22 6.12 3.53
C LEU A 324 19.49 5.63 4.24
N PRO A 325 19.58 4.34 4.60
CA PRO A 325 20.84 3.74 5.02
C PRO A 325 21.92 4.01 3.98
N ALA A 326 23.16 4.22 4.42
CA ALA A 326 24.29 4.30 3.50
C ALA A 326 24.44 2.94 2.81
N SER A 327 24.37 2.94 1.48
CA SER A 327 24.58 1.77 0.60
C SER A 327 25.93 1.11 0.81
#